data_AF-A0A7J7DUI5-F1
#
_entry.id   AF-A0A7J7DUI5-F1
#
_cell.length_a   1.000
_cell.length_b   1.000
_cell.length_c   1.000
_cell.angle_alpha   90.00
_cell.angle_beta   90.00
_cell.angle_gamma   90.00
#
_symmetry.space_group_name_H-M   'P 1'
#
loop_
_entity.id
_entity.type
_entity.pdbx_description
1 polymer ?
#
loop_
_entity_poly.entity_id
_entity_poly.type
_entity_poly.pdbx_seq_one_letter_code
_entity_poly.pdbx_strand_id
1 'polypeptide(L)'
;MRYSSSLEKSRTLISKDMYLSFKSLISFGIPSAAMACLEWWSFEILILLSGLLPNSKLETSVLSICLTTTSFHFFVPYSIGAAASTRVSNELGAGNPAGARAVLSVAVVLTIAEAAVASTALLCCRYILGYAYSNDRQVSEEKAFGLDYLQGPQYKQHC
;
A
#
# COMPACT_ATOMS: atom_id res chain seq x y z
N MET A 1 44.53 32.03 21.40
CA MET A 1 43.08 32.15 21.71
C MET A 1 42.73 31.09 22.74
N ARG A 2 42.46 31.50 24.00
CA ARG A 2 42.13 30.58 25.10
C ARG A 2 40.63 30.27 25.02
N TYR A 3 40.28 29.05 24.62
CA TYR A 3 38.89 28.58 24.64
C TYR A 3 38.46 28.43 26.11
N SER A 4 37.31 29.02 26.49
CA SER A 4 36.81 29.00 27.87
C SER A 4 36.26 27.61 28.21
N SER A 5 36.61 27.07 29.38
CA SER A 5 36.16 25.76 29.88
C SER A 5 34.63 25.61 29.95
N SER A 6 33.90 26.73 30.00
CA SER A 6 32.43 26.77 29.96
C SER A 6 31.87 26.25 28.61
N LEU A 7 32.52 26.58 27.49
CA LEU A 7 32.07 26.18 26.15
C LEU A 7 32.31 24.69 25.87
N GLU A 8 33.37 24.09 26.41
CA GLU A 8 33.61 22.65 26.31
C GLU A 8 32.56 21.85 27.06
N LYS A 9 32.13 22.35 28.23
CA LYS A 9 31.08 21.72 29.03
C LYS A 9 29.72 21.81 28.33
N SER A 10 29.36 22.96 27.76
CA SER A 10 28.13 23.09 26.95
C SER A 10 28.18 22.23 25.68
N ARG A 11 29.33 22.16 24.99
CA ARG A 11 29.49 21.34 23.76
C ARG A 11 29.35 19.84 24.05
N THR A 12 29.96 19.36 25.12
CA THR A 12 29.90 17.93 25.48
C THR A 12 28.51 17.51 25.97
N LEU A 13 27.77 18.39 26.64
CA LEU A 13 26.36 18.16 26.99
C LEU A 13 25.47 18.09 25.76
N ILE A 14 25.55 19.09 24.86
CA ILE A 14 24.79 19.10 23.60
C ILE A 14 25.09 17.84 22.77
N SER A 15 26.36 17.43 22.69
CA SER A 15 26.76 16.22 21.94
C SER A 15 26.15 14.94 22.53
N LYS A 16 26.11 14.81 23.86
CA LYS A 16 25.48 13.66 24.53
C LYS A 16 23.97 13.64 24.31
N ASP A 17 23.29 14.78 24.46
CA ASP A 17 21.85 14.89 24.25
C ASP A 17 21.48 14.61 22.78
N MET A 18 22.29 15.06 21.84
CA MET A 18 22.09 14.80 20.41
C MET A 18 22.29 13.32 20.08
N TYR A 19 23.30 12.66 20.67
CA TYR A 19 23.52 11.22 20.48
C TYR A 19 22.37 10.38 21.05
N LEU A 20 21.87 10.72 22.24
CA LEU A 20 20.73 10.03 22.85
C LEU A 20 19.46 10.21 22.03
N SER A 21 19.22 11.43 21.55
CA SER A 21 18.08 11.74 20.67
C SER A 21 18.17 10.97 19.36
N PHE A 22 19.35 10.95 18.72
CA PHE A 22 19.59 10.20 17.49
C PHE A 22 19.38 8.69 17.68
N LYS A 23 19.91 8.12 18.78
CA LYS A 23 19.70 6.71 19.10
C LYS A 23 18.21 6.38 19.26
N SER A 24 17.45 7.26 19.91
CA SER A 24 15.99 7.13 20.03
C SER A 24 15.31 7.16 18.66
N LEU A 25 15.64 8.14 17.81
CA LEU A 25 15.10 8.25 16.45
C LEU A 25 15.37 6.99 15.62
N ILE A 26 16.59 6.45 15.66
CA ILE A 26 16.94 5.21 14.94
C ILE A 26 16.18 4.00 15.51
N SER A 27 16.01 3.94 16.84
CA SER A 27 15.26 2.86 17.49
C SER A 27 13.79 2.80 17.06
N PHE A 28 13.18 3.93 16.71
CA PHE A 28 11.82 4.00 16.16
C PHE A 28 11.79 3.96 14.62
N GLY A 29 12.81 4.54 13.98
CA GLY A 29 12.90 4.64 12.53
C GLY A 29 13.11 3.29 11.85
N ILE A 30 13.97 2.43 12.41
CA ILE A 30 14.20 1.07 11.88
C ILE A 30 12.91 0.24 11.83
N PRO A 31 12.15 0.06 12.93
CA PRO A 31 10.93 -0.74 12.88
C PRO A 31 9.88 -0.11 11.96
N SER A 32 9.77 1.23 11.90
CA SER A 32 8.86 1.90 10.97
C SER A 32 9.25 1.66 9.50
N ALA A 33 10.54 1.75 9.16
CA ALA A 33 11.02 1.51 7.81
C ALA A 33 10.84 0.04 7.41
N ALA A 34 11.13 -0.90 8.32
CA ALA A 34 10.92 -2.32 8.08
C ALA A 34 9.45 -2.63 7.80
N MET A 35 8.52 -2.04 8.55
CA MET A 35 7.08 -2.23 8.35
C MET A 35 6.64 -1.76 6.95
N ALA A 36 7.06 -0.57 6.52
CA ALA A 36 6.73 -0.03 5.20
C ALA A 36 7.35 -0.83 4.04
N CYS A 37 8.61 -1.28 4.20
CA CYS A 37 9.27 -2.10 3.20
C CYS A 37 8.62 -3.48 3.05
N LEU A 38 8.25 -4.12 4.17
CA LEU A 38 7.59 -5.43 4.14
C LEU A 38 6.19 -5.37 3.50
N GLU A 39 5.47 -4.28 3.70
CA GLU A 39 4.19 -4.04 3.03
C GLU A 39 4.36 -3.97 1.50
N TRP A 40 5.31 -3.16 1.02
CA TRP A 40 5.60 -3.07 -0.42
C TRP A 40 6.12 -4.38 -1.02
N TRP A 41 7.03 -5.07 -0.34
CA TRP A 41 7.54 -6.35 -0.81
C TRP A 41 6.44 -7.42 -0.88
N SER A 42 5.46 -7.36 0.01
CA SER A 42 4.32 -8.28 -0.02
C SER A 42 3.46 -8.09 -1.27
N PHE A 43 3.25 -6.85 -1.74
CA PHE A 43 2.56 -6.59 -3.01
C PHE A 43 3.33 -7.15 -4.21
N GLU A 44 4.65 -6.99 -4.24
CA GLU A 44 5.49 -7.56 -5.31
C GLU A 44 5.46 -9.10 -5.32
N ILE A 45 5.52 -9.73 -4.14
CA ILE A 45 5.41 -11.19 -4.03
C ILE A 45 4.03 -11.67 -4.52
N LEU A 46 2.95 -10.95 -4.20
CA LEU A 46 1.61 -11.27 -4.71
C LEU A 46 1.52 -11.19 -6.24
N ILE A 47 2.15 -10.18 -6.85
CA ILE A 47 2.24 -10.07 -8.32
C ILE A 47 3.00 -11.26 -8.90
N LEU A 48 4.15 -11.61 -8.32
CA LEU A 48 4.97 -12.74 -8.78
C LEU A 48 4.23 -14.08 -8.64
N LEU A 49 3.53 -14.30 -7.52
CA LEU A 49 2.72 -15.50 -7.30
C LEU A 49 1.53 -15.59 -8.24
N SER A 50 0.90 -14.47 -8.59
CA SER A 50 -0.16 -14.42 -9.60
C SER A 50 0.34 -14.93 -10.98
N GLY A 51 1.64 -14.79 -11.26
CA GLY A 51 2.29 -15.30 -12.45
C GLY A 51 2.43 -16.83 -12.52
N LEU A 52 2.23 -17.54 -11.41
CA LEU A 52 2.26 -19.01 -11.37
C LEU A 52 0.90 -19.67 -11.63
N LEU A 53 -0.18 -18.88 -11.79
CA LEU A 53 -1.52 -19.42 -12.06
C LEU A 53 -1.65 -19.98 -13.49
N PRO A 54 -2.58 -20.92 -13.73
CA PRO A 54 -2.78 -21.55 -15.05
C PRO A 54 -3.01 -20.56 -16.20
N ASN A 55 -3.64 -19.41 -15.89
CA ASN A 55 -3.88 -18.30 -16.80
C ASN A 55 -2.98 -17.08 -16.45
N SER A 56 -1.69 -17.32 -16.27
CA SER A 56 -0.71 -16.35 -15.74
C SER A 56 -0.76 -14.96 -16.39
N LYS A 57 -0.86 -14.88 -17.72
CA LYS A 57 -0.86 -13.60 -18.46
C LYS A 57 -2.10 -12.74 -18.17
N LEU A 58 -3.25 -13.37 -17.97
CA LEU A 58 -4.51 -12.67 -17.68
C LEU A 58 -4.57 -12.28 -16.20
N GLU A 59 -4.30 -13.22 -15.29
CA GLU A 59 -4.38 -12.98 -13.84
C GLU A 59 -3.38 -11.91 -13.40
N THR A 60 -2.12 -11.98 -13.86
CA THR A 60 -1.09 -10.96 -13.51
C THR A 60 -1.41 -9.58 -14.06
N SER A 61 -1.92 -9.48 -15.29
CA SER A 61 -2.25 -8.18 -15.88
C SER A 61 -3.35 -7.48 -15.09
N VAL A 62 -4.36 -8.21 -14.63
CA VAL A 62 -5.45 -7.65 -13.83
C VAL A 62 -4.98 -7.29 -12.44
N LEU A 63 -4.25 -8.20 -11.79
CA LEU A 63 -3.71 -7.94 -10.47
C LEU A 63 -2.79 -6.71 -10.49
N SER A 64 -1.96 -6.56 -11.52
CA SER A 64 -1.08 -5.40 -11.71
C SER A 64 -1.86 -4.09 -11.90
N ILE A 65 -2.91 -4.06 -12.72
CA ILE A 65 -3.75 -2.86 -12.91
C ILE A 65 -4.46 -2.50 -11.60
N CYS A 66 -5.02 -3.49 -10.90
CA CYS A 66 -5.67 -3.31 -9.61
C CYS A 66 -4.70 -2.74 -8.55
N LEU A 67 -3.51 -3.34 -8.43
CA LEU A 67 -2.50 -2.89 -7.48
C LEU A 67 -2.01 -1.49 -7.82
N THR A 68 -1.75 -1.19 -9.09
CA THR A 68 -1.33 0.17 -9.51
C THR A 68 -2.40 1.21 -9.18
N THR A 69 -3.67 0.89 -9.40
CA THR A 69 -4.80 1.78 -9.05
C THR A 69 -4.91 1.97 -7.54
N THR A 70 -4.73 0.90 -6.76
CA THR A 70 -4.77 0.92 -5.29
C THR A 70 -3.60 1.72 -4.73
N SER A 71 -2.40 1.53 -5.28
CA SER A 71 -1.19 2.29 -4.92
C SER A 71 -1.39 3.78 -5.09
N PHE A 72 -1.99 4.21 -6.20
CA PHE A 72 -2.32 5.62 -6.43
C PHE A 72 -3.26 6.18 -5.36
N HIS A 73 -4.27 5.42 -4.95
CA HIS A 73 -5.17 5.82 -3.88
C HIS A 73 -4.45 5.88 -2.54
N PHE A 74 -3.57 4.91 -2.23
CA PHE A 74 -2.81 4.87 -0.97
C PHE A 74 -1.92 6.10 -0.73
N PHE A 75 -1.36 6.71 -1.78
CA PHE A 75 -0.53 7.91 -1.61
C PHE A 75 -1.33 9.13 -1.10
N VAL A 76 -2.63 9.19 -1.36
CA VAL A 76 -3.48 10.30 -0.94
C VAL A 76 -3.62 10.35 0.60
N PRO A 77 -4.13 9.32 1.31
CA PRO A 77 -4.21 9.32 2.77
C PRO A 77 -2.84 9.33 3.41
N TYR A 78 -1.81 8.74 2.78
CA TYR A 78 -0.43 8.84 3.25
C TYR A 78 0.05 10.30 3.31
N SER A 79 -0.18 11.07 2.23
CA SER A 79 0.19 12.49 2.17
C SER A 79 -0.59 13.34 3.19
N ILE A 80 -1.89 13.05 3.38
CA ILE A 80 -2.73 13.70 4.38
C ILE A 80 -2.17 13.42 5.78
N GLY A 81 -1.82 12.17 6.07
CA GLY A 81 -1.22 11.76 7.34
C GLY A 81 0.12 12.46 7.62
N ALA A 82 1.00 12.55 6.62
CA ALA A 82 2.26 13.26 6.73
C ALA A 82 2.05 14.76 7.02
N ALA A 83 1.18 15.42 6.25
CA ALA A 83 0.86 16.83 6.45
C ALA A 83 0.21 17.09 7.83
N ALA A 84 -0.71 16.22 8.25
CA ALA A 84 -1.36 16.29 9.55
C ALA A 84 -0.35 16.09 10.68
N SER A 85 0.60 15.15 10.56
CA SER A 85 1.65 14.89 11.55
C SER A 85 2.53 16.12 11.78
N THR A 86 2.98 16.78 10.71
CA THR A 86 3.75 18.04 10.82
C THR A 86 2.91 19.15 11.46
N ARG A 87 1.65 19.31 11.05
CA ARG A 87 0.74 20.34 11.60
C ARG A 87 0.44 20.10 13.09
N VAL A 88 0.12 18.88 13.49
CA VAL A 88 -0.10 18.50 14.90
C VAL A 88 1.16 18.75 15.71
N SER A 89 2.34 18.38 15.20
CA SER A 89 3.62 18.63 15.87
C SER A 89 3.86 20.13 16.12
N ASN A 90 3.54 20.98 15.13
CA ASN A 90 3.66 22.43 15.26
C ASN A 90 2.67 23.00 16.29
N GLU A 91 1.41 22.57 16.28
CA GLU A 91 0.39 23.02 17.25
C GLU A 91 0.75 22.59 18.69
N LEU A 92 1.22 21.36 18.87
CA LEU A 92 1.69 20.87 20.17
C LEU A 92 2.94 21.62 20.63
N GLY A 93 3.88 21.90 19.72
CA GLY A 93 5.06 22.72 20.00
C GLY A 93 4.73 24.17 20.40
N ALA A 94 3.61 24.71 19.90
CA ALA A 94 3.08 26.02 20.26
C ALA A 94 2.25 26.01 21.55
N GLY A 95 2.05 24.85 22.20
CA GLY A 95 1.20 24.73 23.38
C GLY A 95 -0.29 24.86 23.10
N ASN A 96 -0.73 24.61 21.86
CA ASN A 96 -2.13 24.71 21.42
C ASN A 96 -2.77 23.32 21.22
N PRO A 97 -3.22 22.64 22.29
CA PRO A 97 -3.84 21.32 22.17
C PRO A 97 -5.19 21.35 21.44
N ALA A 98 -5.90 22.48 21.47
CA ALA A 98 -7.16 22.64 20.74
C ALA A 98 -6.93 22.66 19.21
N GLY A 99 -5.90 23.38 18.76
CA GLY A 99 -5.47 23.39 17.35
C GLY A 99 -5.03 22.00 16.88
N ALA A 100 -4.25 21.29 17.69
CA ALA A 100 -3.83 19.91 17.39
C ALA A 100 -5.03 18.96 17.19
N ARG A 101 -6.08 19.08 18.03
CA ARG A 101 -7.31 18.29 17.88
C ARG A 101 -8.08 18.65 16.61
N ALA A 102 -8.18 19.94 16.27
CA ALA A 102 -8.84 20.38 15.04
C ALA A 102 -8.12 19.83 13.79
N VAL A 103 -6.78 19.87 13.75
CA VAL A 103 -5.99 19.29 12.67
C VAL A 103 -6.28 17.79 12.53
N LEU A 104 -6.31 17.06 13.64
CA LEU A 104 -6.60 15.63 13.64
C LEU A 104 -8.02 15.35 13.13
N SER A 105 -9.02 16.10 13.57
CA SER A 105 -10.41 15.95 13.10
C SER A 105 -10.53 16.17 11.60
N VAL A 106 -9.89 17.21 11.05
CA VAL A 106 -9.88 17.47 9.61
C VAL A 106 -9.18 16.34 8.85
N ALA A 107 -8.03 15.88 9.35
CA ALA A 107 -7.30 14.77 8.73
C ALA A 107 -8.15 13.49 8.66
N VAL A 108 -8.85 13.15 9.75
CA VAL A 108 -9.75 11.98 9.78
C VAL A 108 -10.89 12.12 8.76
N VAL A 109 -11.52 13.29 8.68
CA VAL A 109 -12.61 13.51 7.69
C VAL A 109 -12.09 13.38 6.26
N LEU A 110 -10.92 13.94 5.95
CA LEU A 110 -10.30 13.83 4.63
C LEU A 110 -9.95 12.38 4.29
N THR A 111 -9.39 11.62 5.24
CA THR A 111 -9.08 10.20 5.05
C THR A 111 -10.34 9.36 4.86
N ILE A 112 -11.43 9.64 5.58
CA ILE A 112 -12.71 8.94 5.39
C ILE A 112 -13.28 9.25 4.00
N ALA A 113 -13.23 10.51 3.58
CA ALA A 113 -13.69 10.91 2.25
C ALA A 113 -12.90 10.22 1.14
N GLU A 114 -11.57 10.16 1.27
CA GLU A 114 -10.71 9.43 0.35
C GLU A 114 -11.03 7.94 0.34
N ALA A 115 -11.19 7.30 1.51
CA ALA A 115 -11.54 5.89 1.60
C ALA A 115 -12.87 5.56 0.89
N ALA A 116 -13.85 6.47 0.91
CA ALA A 116 -15.10 6.31 0.16
C ALA A 116 -14.87 6.40 -1.36
N VAL A 117 -13.99 7.30 -1.81
CA VAL A 117 -13.59 7.40 -3.22
C VAL A 117 -12.85 6.14 -3.66
N ALA A 118 -11.86 5.68 -2.88
CA ALA A 118 -11.11 4.45 -3.15
C ALA A 118 -12.03 3.23 -3.22
N SER A 119 -12.96 3.09 -2.27
CA SER A 119 -13.94 2.00 -2.26
C SER A 119 -14.80 2.01 -3.53
N THR A 120 -15.25 3.19 -3.97
CA THR A 120 -16.04 3.34 -5.19
C THR A 120 -15.20 2.98 -6.42
N ALA A 121 -13.96 3.45 -6.51
CA ALA A 121 -13.04 3.15 -7.60
C ALA A 121 -12.74 1.65 -7.71
N LEU A 122 -12.51 0.97 -6.58
CA LEU A 122 -12.29 -0.46 -6.53
C LEU A 122 -13.53 -1.26 -6.99
N LEU A 123 -14.73 -0.84 -6.59
CA LEU A 123 -15.97 -1.46 -7.06
C LEU A 123 -16.17 -1.27 -8.58
N CYS A 124 -15.91 -0.06 -9.10
CA CYS A 124 -15.95 0.20 -10.54
C CYS A 124 -14.93 -0.65 -11.31
N CYS A 125 -13.70 -0.75 -10.80
CA CYS A 125 -12.66 -1.60 -11.40
C CYS A 125 -13.09 -3.07 -11.42
N ARG A 126 -13.62 -3.59 -10.30
CA ARG A 126 -14.14 -4.96 -10.21
C ARG A 126 -15.31 -5.21 -11.16
N TYR A 127 -16.18 -4.23 -11.38
CA TYR A 127 -17.27 -4.34 -12.34
C TYR A 127 -16.77 -4.42 -13.78
N ILE A 128 -15.83 -3.55 -14.17
CA ILE A 128 -15.24 -3.53 -15.52
C ILE A 128 -14.43 -4.80 -15.77
N LEU A 129 -13.64 -5.24 -14.80
CA LEU A 129 -12.87 -6.48 -14.87
C LEU A 129 -13.78 -7.70 -14.95
N GLY A 130 -14.82 -7.78 -14.11
CA GLY A 130 -15.82 -8.84 -14.17
C GLY A 130 -16.53 -8.89 -15.52
N TYR A 131 -16.88 -7.73 -16.09
CA TYR A 131 -17.51 -7.65 -17.41
C TYR A 131 -16.55 -8.05 -18.54
N ALA A 132 -15.30 -7.57 -18.50
CA ALA A 132 -14.28 -7.88 -19.50
C ALA A 132 -13.89 -9.38 -19.51
N TYR A 133 -13.84 -10.02 -18.33
CA TYR A 133 -13.47 -11.43 -18.20
C TYR A 133 -14.63 -12.39 -18.43
N SER A 134 -15.85 -11.99 -18.05
CA SER A 134 -17.03 -12.84 -18.24
C SER A 134 -17.43 -13.01 -19.71
N ASN A 135 -16.89 -12.21 -20.64
CA ASN A 135 -17.36 -12.17 -22.02
C ASN A 135 -16.53 -12.97 -23.04
N ASP A 136 -15.40 -13.62 -22.70
CA ASP A 136 -14.57 -14.25 -23.75
C ASP A 136 -13.88 -15.60 -23.48
N ARG A 137 -13.60 -16.07 -22.24
CA ARG A 137 -12.68 -17.25 -22.10
C ARG A 137 -13.04 -18.42 -21.19
N GLN A 138 -13.71 -18.23 -20.06
CA GLN A 138 -14.01 -19.40 -19.19
C GLN A 138 -15.13 -20.28 -19.77
N VAL A 139 -16.10 -19.68 -20.46
CA VAL A 139 -17.22 -20.44 -21.05
C VAL A 139 -16.81 -21.19 -22.31
N SER A 140 -15.73 -20.80 -23.00
CA SER A 140 -15.27 -21.49 -24.22
C SER A 140 -14.29 -22.62 -23.91
N GLU A 141 -13.38 -22.48 -22.94
CA GLU A 141 -12.45 -23.54 -22.54
C GLU A 141 -13.10 -24.63 -21.68
N GLU A 142 -14.00 -24.29 -20.76
CA GLU A 142 -14.77 -25.31 -20.01
C GLU A 142 -15.72 -26.08 -20.93
N LYS A 143 -16.26 -25.42 -21.96
CA LYS A 143 -17.04 -26.10 -23.01
C LYS A 143 -16.16 -26.91 -23.97
N ALA A 144 -14.96 -26.45 -24.33
CA ALA A 144 -14.05 -27.21 -25.19
C ALA A 144 -13.48 -28.45 -24.49
N PHE A 145 -13.09 -28.32 -23.20
CA PHE A 145 -12.60 -29.43 -22.38
C PHE A 145 -13.71 -30.45 -22.06
N GLY A 146 -14.95 -29.98 -21.84
CA GLY A 146 -16.11 -30.86 -21.65
C GLY A 146 -16.59 -31.54 -22.94
N LEU A 147 -16.43 -30.90 -24.10
CA LEU A 147 -16.82 -31.48 -25.40
C LEU A 147 -15.77 -32.45 -25.96
N ASP A 148 -14.47 -32.25 -25.70
CA ASP A 148 -13.43 -33.22 -26.08
C ASP A 148 -13.50 -34.51 -25.23
N TYR A 149 -13.94 -34.43 -23.97
CA TYR A 149 -14.16 -35.61 -23.12
C TYR A 149 -15.39 -36.45 -23.53
N LEU A 150 -16.37 -35.84 -24.22
CA LEU A 150 -17.53 -36.55 -24.76
C LEU A 150 -17.31 -37.07 -26.18
N GLN A 151 -16.24 -36.64 -26.86
CA GLN A 151 -15.98 -36.94 -28.27
C GLN A 151 -14.66 -37.69 -28.50
N GLY A 152 -14.40 -38.77 -27.75
CA GLY A 152 -13.38 -39.77 -28.14
C GLY A 152 -13.44 -41.05 -27.32
N PRO A 153 -13.16 -42.25 -27.87
CA PRO A 153 -13.43 -42.80 -29.20
C PRO A 153 -14.54 -43.88 -29.10
N GLN A 154 -15.78 -43.55 -29.46
CA GLN A 154 -16.88 -44.54 -29.56
C GLN A 154 -17.55 -44.52 -30.96
N TYR A 155 -16.76 -44.26 -32.02
CA TYR A 155 -17.21 -44.49 -33.39
C TYR A 155 -16.07 -45.02 -34.28
N LYS A 156 -15.62 -46.25 -33.98
CA LYS A 156 -14.96 -47.15 -34.93
C LYS A 156 -15.23 -48.60 -34.51
N GLN A 157 -16.48 -49.04 -34.58
CA GLN A 157 -16.85 -50.47 -34.56
C GLN A 157 -18.37 -50.64 -34.76
N HIS A 158 -18.87 -50.43 -35.97
CA HIS A 158 -19.90 -51.26 -36.61
C HIS A 158 -20.40 -50.60 -37.91
N CYS A 159 -20.44 -51.44 -38.96
CA CYS A 159 -20.86 -51.20 -40.35
C CYS A 159 -19.87 -50.46 -41.25
#